data_AF-B0LCK5-F1
#
_entry.id   AF-B0LCK5-F1
#
_cell.length_a   1.000
_cell.length_b   1.000
_cell.length_c   1.000
_cell.angle_alpha   90.00
_cell.angle_beta   90.00
_cell.angle_gamma   90.00
#
_symmetry.space_group_name_H-M   'P 1'
#
loop_
_entity.id
_entity.type
_entity.pdbx_description
1 polymer ?
#
loop_
_entity_poly.entity_id
_entity_poly.type
_entity_poly.pdbx_seq_one_letter_code
_entity_poly.pdbx_strand_id
1 'polypeptide(L)'
;ELAKPVFHIGFINKIKKVCECVCMNCGKILLDETNPLYARAIKIKDPKKRFNAVWSLCKTKMVCEVDPIPSEDNAGETLPQRGGCGNTQPTVRRDGLKLWGTWKKTNLDEDSEQNERRLITASEVLNVFRHISPEDCHRLGFNEDYARPEWMLITVLPVPPPPVRPSVAFTDTKRGEDDLTYKLADILKANINVQKLEMDGSPQHVISE
;
A
#
# COMPACT_ATOMS: atom_id res chain seq x y z
N GLU A 1 16.45 -11.35 -6.53
CA GLU A 1 15.33 -10.38 -6.43
C GLU A 1 14.02 -11.16 -6.50
N LEU A 2 12.93 -10.61 -5.95
CA LEU A 2 11.62 -11.24 -6.08
C LEU A 2 11.00 -10.90 -7.45
N ALA A 3 10.35 -11.86 -8.09
CA ALA A 3 9.67 -11.69 -9.37
C ALA A 3 8.51 -10.69 -9.26
N LYS A 4 7.83 -10.67 -8.10
CA LYS A 4 6.79 -9.70 -7.75
C LYS A 4 7.03 -9.10 -6.38
N PRO A 5 6.60 -7.85 -6.13
CA PRO A 5 6.58 -7.30 -4.79
C PRO A 5 5.63 -8.10 -3.90
N VAL A 6 6.01 -8.25 -2.63
CA VAL A 6 5.23 -8.98 -1.62
C VAL A 6 4.95 -8.08 -0.42
N PHE A 7 3.76 -8.20 0.17
CA PHE A 7 3.47 -7.49 1.42
C PHE A 7 4.33 -8.02 2.57
N HIS A 8 4.99 -7.13 3.31
CA HIS A 8 5.62 -7.52 4.55
C HIS A 8 4.53 -7.82 5.60
N ILE A 9 4.51 -9.05 6.14
CA ILE A 9 3.46 -9.53 7.05
C ILE A 9 3.28 -8.65 8.29
N GLY A 10 4.38 -8.13 8.85
CA GLY A 10 4.35 -7.22 10.00
C GLY A 10 3.71 -5.85 9.70
N PHE A 11 3.65 -5.45 8.43
CA PHE A 11 3.16 -4.13 8.02
C PHE A 11 1.82 -4.18 7.29
N ILE A 12 1.26 -5.34 6.98
CA ILE A 12 0.01 -5.45 6.20
C ILE A 12 -1.15 -4.63 6.79
N ASN A 13 -1.26 -4.56 8.12
CA ASN A 13 -2.26 -3.72 8.79
C ASN A 13 -1.99 -2.23 8.62
N LYS A 14 -0.72 -1.83 8.61
CA LYS A 14 -0.30 -0.44 8.39
C LYS A 14 -0.50 -0.05 6.92
N ILE A 15 -0.08 -0.90 5.99
CA ILE A 15 -0.31 -0.76 4.54
C ILE A 15 -1.79 -0.54 4.27
N LYS A 16 -2.65 -1.42 4.80
CA LYS A 16 -4.11 -1.29 4.69
C LYS A 16 -4.58 0.11 5.11
N LYS A 17 -4.16 0.59 6.28
CA LYS A 17 -4.54 1.92 6.78
C LYS A 17 -4.01 3.05 5.90
N VAL A 18 -2.79 2.93 5.34
CA VAL A 18 -2.26 3.93 4.40
C VAL A 18 -3.11 3.96 3.13
N CYS A 19 -3.51 2.82 2.58
CA CYS A 19 -4.43 2.76 1.44
C CYS A 19 -5.78 3.45 1.72
N GLU A 20 -6.24 3.46 2.99
CA GLU A 20 -7.44 4.19 3.42
C GLU A 20 -7.17 5.69 3.68
N CYS A 21 -5.92 6.14 3.65
CA CYS A 21 -5.54 7.55 3.85
C CYS A 21 -5.25 8.30 2.56
N VAL A 22 -4.81 7.59 1.52
CA VAL A 22 -4.39 8.16 0.24
C VAL A 22 -5.29 7.70 -0.89
N CYS A 23 -5.32 8.47 -1.96
CA CYS A 23 -5.99 8.07 -3.19
C CYS A 23 -5.26 6.89 -3.81
N MET A 24 -5.98 5.78 -4.03
CA MET A 24 -5.44 4.57 -4.68
C MET A 24 -5.13 4.74 -6.17
N ASN A 25 -5.27 5.95 -6.71
CA ASN A 25 -4.93 6.28 -8.10
C ASN A 25 -3.79 7.31 -8.20
N CYS A 26 -3.92 8.47 -7.55
CA CYS A 26 -2.91 9.54 -7.63
C CYS A 26 -1.92 9.59 -6.45
N GLY A 27 -2.12 8.80 -5.38
CA GLY A 27 -1.21 8.77 -4.23
C GLY A 27 -1.34 9.94 -3.24
N LYS A 28 -2.22 10.91 -3.49
CA LYS A 28 -2.42 12.07 -2.61
C LYS A 28 -3.28 11.76 -1.38
N ILE A 29 -2.99 12.38 -0.22
CA ILE A 29 -3.83 12.23 0.97
C ILE A 29 -5.27 12.70 0.70
N LEU A 30 -6.26 11.94 1.19
CA LEU A 30 -7.69 12.16 0.95
C LEU A 30 -8.28 13.43 1.57
N LEU A 31 -7.58 14.04 2.52
CA LEU A 31 -7.95 15.25 3.24
C LEU A 31 -6.81 16.27 3.20
N ASP A 32 -7.17 17.52 3.37
CA ASP A 32 -6.33 18.70 3.35
C ASP A 32 -6.65 19.62 4.54
N GLU A 33 -5.91 20.73 4.62
CA GLU A 33 -5.96 21.67 5.75
C GLU A 33 -7.26 22.50 5.80
N THR A 34 -8.10 22.46 4.76
CA THR A 34 -9.46 23.05 4.79
C THR A 34 -10.33 22.39 5.85
N ASN A 35 -10.09 21.12 6.17
CA ASN A 35 -10.74 20.45 7.29
C ASN A 35 -10.02 20.79 8.61
N PRO A 36 -10.67 21.49 9.56
CA PRO A 36 -10.02 21.93 10.80
C PRO A 36 -9.58 20.76 11.70
N LEU A 37 -10.24 19.60 11.61
CA LEU A 37 -9.84 18.40 12.35
C LEU A 37 -8.56 17.80 11.75
N TYR A 38 -8.44 17.78 10.43
CA TYR A 38 -7.23 17.35 9.75
C TYR A 38 -6.05 18.29 10.02
N ALA A 39 -6.27 19.60 9.92
CA ALA A 39 -5.25 20.62 10.23
C ALA A 39 -4.71 20.51 11.67
N ARG A 40 -5.55 20.10 12.63
CA ARG A 40 -5.10 19.77 13.99
C ARG A 40 -4.37 18.43 14.06
N ALA A 41 -4.83 17.42 13.32
CA ALA A 41 -4.23 16.08 13.31
C ALA A 41 -2.78 16.10 12.82
N ILE A 42 -2.47 16.83 11.73
CA ILE A 42 -1.12 16.90 11.16
C ILE A 42 -0.10 17.59 12.09
N LYS A 43 -0.56 18.45 13.00
CA LYS A 43 0.26 19.18 13.98
C LYS A 43 0.63 18.34 15.21
N ILE A 44 0.08 17.12 15.35
CA ILE A 44 0.41 16.22 16.45
C ILE A 44 1.90 15.83 16.35
N LYS A 45 2.67 16.10 17.41
CA LYS A 45 4.12 15.84 17.45
C LYS A 45 4.48 14.35 17.38
N ASP A 46 3.70 13.50 18.06
CA ASP A 46 3.91 12.04 18.06
C ASP A 46 3.45 11.44 16.72
N PRO A 47 4.36 10.88 15.90
CA PRO A 47 4.02 10.38 14.57
C PRO A 47 2.98 9.25 14.59
N LYS A 48 2.98 8.41 15.64
CA LYS A 48 2.04 7.29 15.76
C LYS A 48 0.63 7.78 16.06
N LYS A 49 0.51 8.78 16.95
CA LYS A 49 -0.79 9.42 17.24
C LYS A 49 -1.27 10.24 16.05
N ARG A 50 -0.37 10.98 15.39
CA ARG A 50 -0.65 11.72 14.15
C ARG A 50 -1.24 10.82 13.08
N PHE A 51 -0.58 9.70 12.77
CA PHE A 51 -1.07 8.74 11.78
C PHE A 51 -2.47 8.24 12.11
N ASN A 52 -2.72 7.84 13.37
CA ASN A 52 -4.02 7.31 13.76
C ASN A 52 -5.13 8.37 13.68
N ALA A 53 -4.82 9.63 14.03
CA ALA A 53 -5.75 10.74 13.91
C ALA A 53 -6.09 11.03 12.44
N VAL A 54 -5.07 11.16 11.58
CA VAL A 54 -5.24 11.34 10.13
C VAL A 54 -6.05 10.20 9.52
N TRP A 55 -5.67 8.95 9.81
CA TRP A 55 -6.39 7.76 9.34
C TRP A 55 -7.86 7.74 9.76
N SER A 56 -8.16 8.11 11.01
CA SER A 56 -9.54 8.12 11.51
C SER A 56 -10.45 9.07 10.74
N LEU A 57 -9.89 10.13 10.18
CA LEU A 57 -10.58 11.12 9.36
C LEU A 57 -10.62 10.70 7.88
N CYS A 58 -9.51 10.20 7.32
CA CYS A 58 -9.46 9.84 5.90
C CYS A 58 -10.25 8.58 5.56
N LYS A 59 -10.35 7.60 6.47
CA LYS A 59 -11.02 6.31 6.19
C LYS A 59 -12.50 6.45 5.81
N THR A 60 -13.14 7.57 6.13
CA THR A 60 -14.56 7.83 5.80
C THR A 60 -14.71 8.50 4.44
N LYS A 61 -13.64 9.06 3.87
CA LYS A 61 -13.64 9.70 2.55
C LYS A 61 -13.52 8.64 1.46
N MET A 62 -14.56 8.52 0.65
CA MET A 62 -14.66 7.52 -0.43
C MET A 62 -14.48 8.12 -1.83
N VAL A 63 -14.10 9.39 -1.93
CA VAL A 63 -13.88 10.11 -3.19
C VAL A 63 -12.66 11.01 -3.05
N CYS A 64 -11.80 11.05 -4.07
CA CYS A 64 -10.70 11.99 -4.13
C CYS A 64 -11.23 13.33 -4.67
N GLU A 65 -11.59 14.25 -3.77
CA GLU A 65 -12.17 15.57 -4.13
C GLU A 65 -11.25 16.35 -5.08
N VAL A 66 -11.81 16.86 -6.17
CA VAL A 66 -11.13 17.74 -7.14
C VAL A 66 -11.31 19.19 -6.66
N ASP A 67 -10.33 20.04 -6.93
CA ASP A 67 -10.48 21.46 -6.60
C ASP A 67 -11.57 22.11 -7.44
N PRO A 68 -12.33 23.04 -6.85
CA PRO A 68 -13.21 23.88 -7.63
C PRO A 68 -12.40 24.70 -8.64
N ILE A 69 -12.84 24.70 -9.90
CA ILE A 69 -12.27 25.56 -10.94
C ILE A 69 -12.57 27.02 -10.52
N PRO A 70 -11.57 27.92 -10.47
CA PRO A 70 -11.83 29.31 -10.14
C PRO A 70 -12.74 29.93 -11.21
N SER A 71 -13.91 30.41 -10.79
CA SER A 71 -14.85 31.19 -11.62
C SER A 71 -14.37 32.63 -11.75
N GLU A 72 -14.76 33.34 -12.82
CA GLU A 72 -14.32 34.73 -13.10
C GLU A 72 -14.66 35.72 -11.95
N ASP A 73 -15.67 35.41 -11.14
CA ASP A 73 -16.04 36.21 -9.95
C ASP A 73 -15.08 36.09 -8.75
N ASN A 74 -14.14 35.12 -8.78
CA ASN A 74 -13.16 34.86 -7.70
C ASN A 74 -11.71 35.08 -8.17
N ALA A 75 -11.49 35.93 -9.17
CA ALA A 75 -10.19 36.18 -9.81
C ALA A 75 -9.10 36.81 -8.89
N GLY A 76 -9.37 36.97 -7.58
CA GLY A 76 -8.44 37.52 -6.59
C GLY A 76 -8.16 36.62 -5.38
N GLU A 77 -8.89 35.53 -5.19
CA GLU A 77 -8.65 34.60 -4.07
C GLU A 77 -7.88 33.37 -4.56
N THR A 78 -6.62 33.24 -4.14
CA THR A 78 -5.86 31.99 -4.30
C THR A 78 -6.47 30.94 -3.37
N LEU A 79 -7.53 30.26 -3.84
CA LEU A 79 -8.07 29.09 -3.18
C LEU A 79 -6.98 27.99 -3.17
N PRO A 80 -6.71 27.36 -2.02
CA PRO A 80 -5.72 26.30 -1.94
C PRO A 80 -6.14 25.14 -2.84
N GLN A 81 -5.34 24.87 -3.87
CA GLN A 81 -5.57 23.76 -4.79
C GLN A 81 -4.92 22.47 -4.24
N ARG A 82 -5.77 21.50 -3.87
CA ARG A 82 -5.40 20.14 -3.47
C ARG A 82 -5.09 19.25 -4.68
N GLY A 83 -5.56 19.49 -5.89
CA GLY A 83 -5.21 18.71 -7.10
C GLY A 83 -5.62 17.24 -7.02
N GLY A 84 -6.83 16.94 -6.52
CA GLY A 84 -7.36 15.58 -6.54
C GLY A 84 -7.85 15.13 -7.92
N CYS A 85 -8.05 13.82 -8.10
CA CYS A 85 -8.34 13.22 -9.41
C CYS A 85 -9.80 12.76 -9.60
N GLY A 86 -10.70 12.98 -8.64
CA GLY A 86 -12.13 12.65 -8.75
C GLY A 86 -12.48 11.17 -8.55
N ASN A 87 -11.50 10.27 -8.56
CA ASN A 87 -11.76 8.83 -8.50
C ASN A 87 -12.32 8.39 -7.15
N THR A 88 -13.22 7.41 -7.19
CA THR A 88 -13.79 6.75 -6.01
C THR A 88 -12.74 5.87 -5.34
N GLN A 89 -12.82 5.80 -4.02
CA GLN A 89 -11.89 5.06 -3.17
C GLN A 89 -12.52 3.75 -2.68
N PRO A 90 -11.76 2.66 -2.62
CA PRO A 90 -12.27 1.39 -2.14
C PRO A 90 -12.42 1.40 -0.62
N THR A 91 -13.42 0.66 -0.14
CA THR A 91 -13.37 0.13 1.23
C THR A 91 -12.39 -1.06 1.25
N VAL A 92 -11.25 -0.91 1.91
CA VAL A 92 -10.21 -1.94 1.97
C VAL A 92 -10.48 -2.92 3.11
N ARG A 93 -10.43 -4.22 2.83
CA ARG A 93 -10.51 -5.30 3.82
C ARG A 93 -9.32 -6.24 3.69
N ARG A 94 -8.83 -6.71 4.84
CA ARG A 94 -7.76 -7.71 4.89
C ARG A 94 -8.39 -9.10 4.98
N ASP A 95 -7.89 -10.01 4.18
CA ASP A 95 -8.26 -11.43 4.17
C ASP A 95 -6.97 -12.26 4.11
N GLY A 96 -6.52 -12.78 5.27
CA GLY A 96 -5.21 -13.43 5.40
C GLY A 96 -4.05 -12.50 5.04
N LEU A 97 -3.36 -12.82 3.92
CA LEU A 97 -2.26 -12.05 3.33
C LEU A 97 -2.69 -11.18 2.14
N LYS A 98 -3.97 -11.20 1.78
CA LYS A 98 -4.54 -10.47 0.65
C LYS A 98 -5.31 -9.24 1.12
N LEU A 99 -5.35 -8.20 0.29
CA LEU A 99 -6.15 -7.00 0.49
C LEU A 99 -7.23 -6.94 -0.59
N TRP A 100 -8.50 -6.86 -0.17
CA TRP A 100 -9.64 -6.72 -1.07
C TRP A 100 -10.16 -5.29 -0.99
N GLY A 101 -10.40 -4.68 -2.14
CA GLY A 101 -11.08 -3.39 -2.25
C GLY A 101 -12.51 -3.60 -2.74
N THR A 102 -13.45 -2.85 -2.15
CA THR A 102 -14.83 -2.77 -2.63
C THR A 102 -15.16 -1.34 -3.01
N TRP A 103 -15.45 -1.11 -4.29
CA TRP A 103 -15.89 0.18 -4.82
C TRP A 103 -17.41 0.19 -4.92
N LYS A 104 -18.03 1.21 -4.34
CA LYS A 104 -19.46 1.48 -4.56
C LYS A 104 -19.60 2.28 -5.85
N LYS A 105 -20.28 1.71 -6.85
CA LYS A 105 -20.71 2.49 -8.02
C LYS A 105 -22.07 3.10 -7.72
N THR A 106 -22.15 4.42 -7.78
CA THR A 106 -23.43 5.13 -7.79
C THR A 106 -23.86 5.25 -9.24
N ASN A 107 -24.48 4.21 -9.79
CA ASN A 107 -25.20 4.34 -11.06
C ASN A 107 -26.54 5.01 -10.75
N LEU A 108 -26.89 6.04 -11.51
CA LEU A 108 -28.12 6.83 -11.30
C LEU A 108 -29.38 6.16 -11.86
N ASP A 109 -29.26 5.07 -12.64
CA ASP A 109 -30.35 4.58 -13.50
C ASP A 109 -30.87 3.16 -13.21
N GLU A 110 -30.30 2.41 -12.26
CA GLU A 110 -30.87 1.11 -11.85
C GLU A 110 -30.68 0.91 -10.34
N ASP A 111 -31.77 0.52 -9.65
CA ASP A 111 -31.91 0.23 -8.21
C ASP A 111 -31.02 -0.95 -7.70
N SER A 112 -29.97 -1.29 -8.43
CA SER A 112 -29.02 -2.35 -8.10
C SER A 112 -27.67 -1.75 -7.72
N GLU A 113 -27.41 -1.63 -6.41
CA GLU A 113 -26.09 -1.32 -5.86
C GLU A 113 -25.09 -2.44 -6.19
N GLN A 114 -24.52 -2.43 -7.40
CA GLN A 114 -23.46 -3.37 -7.76
C GLN A 114 -22.13 -2.88 -7.20
N ASN A 115 -21.76 -3.46 -6.07
CA ASN A 115 -20.45 -3.26 -5.45
C ASN A 115 -19.38 -4.05 -6.21
N GLU A 116 -18.40 -3.35 -6.78
CA GLU A 116 -17.27 -3.98 -7.45
C GLU A 116 -16.22 -4.37 -6.41
N ARG A 117 -16.06 -5.67 -6.17
CA ARG A 117 -15.02 -6.21 -5.28
C ARG A 117 -13.88 -6.79 -6.11
N ARG A 118 -12.67 -6.25 -5.95
CA ARG A 118 -11.45 -6.76 -6.58
C ARG A 118 -10.29 -6.89 -5.59
N LEU A 119 -9.35 -7.77 -5.93
CA LEU A 119 -8.10 -7.94 -5.20
C LEU A 119 -7.19 -6.74 -5.49
N ILE A 120 -6.63 -6.13 -4.44
CA ILE A 120 -5.60 -5.09 -4.54
C ILE A 120 -4.24 -5.79 -4.47
N THR A 121 -3.49 -5.72 -5.57
CA THR A 121 -2.19 -6.38 -5.68
C THR A 121 -1.10 -5.58 -4.97
N ALA A 122 -0.04 -6.26 -4.53
CA ALA A 122 1.13 -5.59 -3.94
C ALA A 122 1.80 -4.63 -4.94
N SER A 123 1.82 -4.95 -6.24
CA SER A 123 2.34 -4.06 -7.28
C SER A 123 1.55 -2.77 -7.41
N GLU A 124 0.22 -2.84 -7.34
CA GLU A 124 -0.66 -1.66 -7.36
C GLU A 124 -0.39 -0.76 -6.15
N VAL A 125 -0.34 -1.34 -4.95
CA VAL A 125 -0.04 -0.60 -3.72
C VAL A 125 1.36 0.04 -3.78
N LEU A 126 2.35 -0.70 -4.27
CA LEU A 126 3.71 -0.18 -4.42
C LEU A 126 3.75 1.04 -5.34
N ASN A 127 3.05 0.97 -6.47
CA ASN A 127 2.97 2.08 -7.42
C ASN A 127 2.30 3.30 -6.77
N VAL A 128 1.18 3.12 -6.08
CA VAL A 128 0.51 4.22 -5.36
C VAL A 128 1.43 4.82 -4.30
N PHE A 129 2.11 3.99 -3.51
CA PHE A 129 2.95 4.48 -2.41
C PHE A 129 4.17 5.25 -2.91
N ARG A 130 4.72 4.90 -4.08
CA ARG A 130 5.79 5.67 -4.73
C ARG A 130 5.34 7.07 -5.16
N HIS A 131 4.06 7.26 -5.47
CA HIS A 131 3.49 8.56 -5.85
C HIS A 131 3.15 9.46 -4.65
N ILE A 132 3.25 8.95 -3.41
CA ILE A 132 3.05 9.77 -2.21
C ILE A 132 4.20 10.79 -2.13
N SER A 133 3.87 12.07 -2.05
CA SER A 133 4.86 13.14 -1.93
C SER A 133 5.61 13.08 -0.59
N PRO A 134 6.82 13.63 -0.50
CA PRO A 134 7.54 13.74 0.77
C PRO A 134 6.77 14.49 1.87
N GLU A 135 6.06 15.56 1.47
CA GLU A 135 5.21 16.34 2.37
C GLU A 135 4.06 15.50 2.94
N ASP A 136 3.40 14.72 2.09
CA ASP A 136 2.33 13.81 2.49
C ASP A 136 2.86 12.65 3.35
N CYS A 137 4.08 12.15 3.07
CA CYS A 137 4.76 11.20 3.95
C CYS A 137 4.90 11.77 5.36
N HIS A 138 5.37 13.01 5.49
CA HIS A 138 5.50 13.65 6.80
C HIS A 138 4.14 13.85 7.47
N ARG A 139 3.13 14.35 6.75
CA ARG A 139 1.75 14.55 7.26
C ARG A 139 1.14 13.26 7.80
N LEU A 140 1.38 12.13 7.14
CA LEU A 140 0.95 10.81 7.60
C LEU A 140 1.72 10.32 8.84
N GLY A 141 2.90 10.87 9.14
CA GLY A 141 3.75 10.40 10.23
C GLY A 141 4.82 9.39 9.80
N PHE A 142 5.16 9.35 8.51
CA PHE A 142 6.34 8.67 7.99
C PHE A 142 7.53 9.61 7.92
N ASN A 143 8.71 9.04 7.65
CA ASN A 143 9.96 9.76 7.47
C ASN A 143 10.50 9.45 6.06
N GLU A 144 10.86 10.48 5.30
CA GLU A 144 11.36 10.35 3.93
C GLU A 144 12.68 9.57 3.83
N ASP A 145 13.58 9.75 4.80
CA ASP A 145 14.92 9.19 4.75
C ASP A 145 14.98 7.76 5.32
N TYR A 146 14.14 7.46 6.31
CA TYR A 146 14.26 6.23 7.12
C TYR A 146 13.05 5.30 7.05
N ALA A 147 11.88 5.79 6.65
CA ALA A 147 10.65 5.03 6.79
C ALA A 147 9.61 5.41 5.74
N ARG A 148 9.98 5.35 4.45
CA ARG A 148 9.03 5.59 3.37
C ARG A 148 7.94 4.52 3.31
N PRO A 149 6.68 4.88 2.97
CA PRO A 149 5.58 3.92 2.92
C PRO A 149 5.83 2.75 1.97
N GLU A 150 6.46 2.98 0.81
CA GLU A 150 6.74 1.94 -0.17
C GLU A 150 7.66 0.82 0.36
N TRP A 151 8.48 1.07 1.38
CA TRP A 151 9.41 0.08 1.95
C TRP A 151 8.70 -0.96 2.82
N MET A 152 7.41 -0.78 3.11
CA MET A 152 6.58 -1.82 3.71
C MET A 152 6.30 -2.98 2.74
N LEU A 153 6.59 -2.81 1.44
CA LEU A 153 6.52 -3.86 0.43
C LEU A 153 7.93 -4.35 0.09
N ILE A 154 8.11 -5.67 0.08
CA ILE A 154 9.39 -6.32 -0.16
C ILE A 154 9.52 -6.57 -1.65
N THR A 155 10.50 -5.92 -2.28
CA THR A 155 10.95 -6.22 -3.66
C THR A 155 12.26 -7.02 -3.64
N VAL A 156 13.14 -6.69 -2.69
CA VAL A 156 14.40 -7.38 -2.46
C VAL A 156 14.38 -7.94 -1.04
N LEU A 157 14.38 -9.27 -0.93
CA LEU A 157 14.43 -9.96 0.35
C LEU A 157 15.89 -10.08 0.81
N PRO A 158 16.28 -9.53 1.97
CA PRO A 158 17.64 -9.70 2.49
C PRO A 158 17.86 -11.15 2.90
N VAL A 159 19.00 -11.72 2.48
CA VAL A 159 19.39 -13.09 2.84
C VAL A 159 20.37 -13.05 4.00
N PRO A 160 20.03 -13.60 5.17
CA PRO A 160 20.92 -13.58 6.33
C PRO A 160 22.18 -14.44 6.11
N PRO A 161 23.34 -14.05 6.69
CA PRO A 161 24.59 -14.78 6.55
C PRO A 161 24.58 -16.08 7.39
N PRO A 162 25.47 -17.05 7.13
CA PRO A 162 25.51 -18.34 7.82
C PRO A 162 25.52 -18.29 9.36
N PRO A 163 26.16 -17.31 10.05
CA PRO A 163 26.11 -17.23 11.51
C PRO A 163 24.69 -17.03 12.08
N VAL A 164 23.76 -16.49 11.28
CA VAL A 164 22.35 -16.29 11.65
C VAL A 164 21.50 -17.51 11.29
N ARG A 165 22.00 -18.39 10.39
CA ARG A 165 21.34 -19.63 9.92
C ARG A 165 22.32 -20.81 10.00
N PRO A 166 22.75 -21.21 11.20
CA PRO A 166 23.87 -22.14 11.38
C PRO A 166 23.52 -23.57 10.94
N SER A 167 24.44 -24.22 10.24
CA SER A 167 24.32 -25.65 9.90
C SER A 167 24.88 -26.53 11.03
N VAL A 168 24.22 -27.64 11.34
CA VAL A 168 24.70 -28.66 12.27
C VAL A 168 25.26 -29.85 11.48
N ALA A 169 26.56 -30.10 11.58
CA ALA A 169 27.18 -31.29 11.01
C ALA A 169 27.29 -32.40 12.07
N PHE A 170 26.68 -33.56 11.82
CA PHE A 170 26.76 -34.72 12.71
C PHE A 170 27.94 -35.65 12.35
N THR A 171 28.29 -35.71 11.06
CA THR A 171 29.44 -36.43 10.48
C THR A 171 29.83 -35.72 9.17
N ASP A 172 31.00 -36.01 8.58
CA ASP A 172 31.46 -35.37 7.34
C ASP A 172 30.45 -35.46 6.17
N THR A 173 29.58 -36.49 6.18
CA THR A 173 28.56 -36.73 5.13
C THR A 173 27.14 -36.33 5.51
N LYS A 174 26.80 -36.16 6.79
CA LYS A 174 25.46 -35.78 7.23
C LYS A 174 25.44 -34.38 7.83
N ARG A 175 24.86 -33.44 7.07
CA ARG A 175 24.62 -32.06 7.47
C ARG A 175 23.13 -31.81 7.60
N GLY A 176 22.72 -31.23 8.73
CA GLY A 176 21.41 -30.64 8.93
C GLY A 176 21.52 -29.13 8.81
N GLU A 177 20.81 -28.54 7.85
CA GLU A 177 20.78 -27.09 7.69
C GLU A 177 19.73 -26.46 8.64
N ASP A 178 19.86 -25.17 8.91
CA ASP A 178 18.88 -24.41 9.69
C ASP A 178 17.52 -24.31 8.97
N ASP A 179 16.43 -24.21 9.72
CA ASP A 179 15.06 -24.06 9.19
C ASP A 179 14.90 -22.81 8.30
N LEU A 180 15.61 -21.72 8.60
CA LEU A 180 15.62 -20.52 7.75
C LEU A 180 16.19 -20.84 6.38
N THR A 181 17.24 -21.66 6.30
CA THR A 181 17.84 -22.07 5.02
C THR A 181 16.83 -22.87 4.19
N TYR A 182 16.08 -23.79 4.82
CA TYR A 182 15.03 -24.53 4.13
C TYR A 182 13.91 -23.61 3.62
N LYS A 183 13.44 -22.65 4.43
CA LYS A 183 12.38 -21.73 4.00
C LYS A 183 12.83 -20.75 2.93
N LEU A 184 14.08 -20.30 2.97
CA LEU A 184 14.66 -19.50 1.89
C LEU A 184 14.74 -20.28 0.57
N ALA A 185 15.05 -21.57 0.64
CA ALA A 185 15.04 -22.44 -0.55
C ALA A 185 13.61 -22.62 -1.11
N ASP A 186 12.60 -22.79 -0.26
CA ASP A 186 11.19 -22.85 -0.67
C ASP A 186 10.76 -21.55 -1.36
N ILE A 187 11.08 -20.40 -0.76
CA ILE A 187 10.79 -19.07 -1.34
C ILE A 187 11.46 -18.92 -2.71
N LEU A 188 12.73 -19.33 -2.84
CA LEU A 188 13.46 -19.23 -4.09
C LEU A 188 12.83 -20.09 -5.21
N LYS A 189 12.42 -21.32 -4.89
CA LYS A 189 11.74 -22.21 -5.84
C LYS A 189 10.43 -21.61 -6.33
N ALA A 190 9.61 -21.10 -5.41
CA ALA A 190 8.34 -20.43 -5.76
C ALA A 190 8.58 -19.20 -6.64
N ASN A 191 9.59 -18.39 -6.30
CA ASN A 191 9.94 -17.19 -7.07
C ASN A 191 10.37 -17.51 -8.50
N ILE A 192 11.20 -18.55 -8.69
CA ILE A 192 11.62 -19.01 -10.02
C ILE A 192 10.42 -19.51 -10.82
N ASN A 193 9.48 -20.22 -10.18
CA ASN A 193 8.28 -20.71 -10.85
C ASN A 193 7.39 -19.55 -11.35
N VAL A 194 7.14 -18.56 -10.50
CA VAL A 194 6.38 -17.36 -10.89
C VAL A 194 7.06 -16.65 -12.07
N GLN A 195 8.38 -16.47 -12.00
CA GLN A 195 9.14 -15.83 -13.07
C GLN A 195 9.02 -16.59 -14.41
N LYS A 196 9.09 -17.92 -14.39
CA LYS A 196 8.91 -18.75 -15.59
C LYS A 196 7.51 -18.61 -16.17
N LEU A 197 6.48 -18.71 -15.33
CA LEU A 197 5.09 -18.58 -15.77
C LEU A 197 4.81 -17.22 -16.44
N GLU A 198 5.44 -16.15 -15.95
CA GLU A 198 5.36 -14.82 -16.58
C GLU A 198 6.08 -14.76 -17.93
N MET A 199 7.28 -15.35 -18.03
CA MET A 199 8.03 -15.40 -19.28
C MET A 199 7.33 -16.23 -20.36
N ASP A 200 6.66 -17.32 -19.94
CA ASP A 200 5.93 -18.21 -20.84
C ASP A 200 4.56 -17.64 -21.25
N GLY A 201 4.16 -16.48 -20.72
CA GLY A 201 2.87 -15.85 -21.03
C GLY A 201 1.66 -16.60 -20.47
N SER A 202 1.84 -17.29 -19.35
CA SER A 202 0.78 -18.10 -18.72
C SER A 202 -0.42 -17.24 -18.32
N PRO A 203 -1.64 -17.81 -18.26
CA PRO A 203 -2.83 -17.07 -17.86
C PRO A 203 -2.70 -16.45 -16.46
N GLN A 204 -3.25 -15.24 -16.27
CA GLN A 204 -3.12 -14.47 -15.02
C GLN A 204 -3.63 -15.22 -13.77
N HIS A 205 -4.67 -16.04 -13.92
CA HIS A 205 -5.21 -16.82 -12.79
C HIS A 205 -4.20 -17.87 -12.30
N VAL A 206 -3.45 -18.50 -13.21
CA VAL A 206 -2.39 -19.48 -12.88
C VAL A 206 -1.20 -18.81 -12.20
N ILE A 207 -0.84 -17.59 -12.63
CA ILE A 207 0.25 -16.82 -12.01
C ILE A 207 -0.14 -16.32 -10.60
N SER A 208 -1.45 -16.15 -10.35
CA SER A 208 -1.98 -15.64 -9.08
C SER A 208 -2.25 -16.69 -8.01
N GLU A 209 -2.20 -17.97 -8.41
CA GLU A 209 -2.31 -19.14 -7.55
C GLU A 209 -0.96 -19.45 -6.87
#